data_AF-A0A8J2PJY9-F1
#
_entry.id   AF-A0A8J2PJY9-F1
#
_cell.length_a   1.000
_cell.length_b   1.000
_cell.length_c   1.000
_cell.angle_alpha   90.00
_cell.angle_beta   90.00
_cell.angle_gamma   90.00
#
_symmetry.space_group_name_H-M   'P 1'
#
loop_
_entity.id
_entity.type
_entity.pdbx_description
1 polymer ?
#
loop_
_entity_poly.entity_id
_entity_poly.type
_entity_poly.pdbx_seq_one_letter_code
_entity_poly.pdbx_strand_id
1 'polypeptide(L)'
;YLRDSLHFVDERKIGVWGWSYGGYLTAMIMANKDSSNLFQCGASVAPVTNWKLYDSAYTERYMGMPNVTENYKGYAESDVTQNVENFEKKMFYLLHGTADDNVH
;
A
#
# COMPACT_ATOMS: atom_id res chain seq x y z
N TYR A 1 13.38 8.03 -13.73
CA TYR A 1 14.69 7.59 -14.28
C TYR A 1 14.51 6.46 -15.27
N LEU A 2 14.26 5.20 -14.86
CA LEU A 2 14.19 4.07 -15.82
C LEU A 2 13.18 4.27 -16.95
N ARG A 3 11.96 4.73 -16.61
CA ARG A 3 10.93 5.13 -17.59
C ARG A 3 11.46 6.15 -18.61
N ASP A 4 12.27 7.10 -18.15
CA ASP A 4 12.72 8.24 -18.96
C ASP A 4 14.03 7.94 -19.70
N SER A 5 14.81 6.95 -19.26
CA SER A 5 16.12 6.61 -19.81
C SER A 5 16.12 5.38 -20.72
N LEU A 6 15.14 4.47 -20.57
CA LEU A 6 15.04 3.24 -21.34
C LEU A 6 13.90 3.33 -22.35
N HIS A 7 14.26 3.42 -23.63
CA HIS A 7 13.34 3.62 -24.75
C HIS A 7 12.35 2.45 -24.99
N PHE A 8 12.60 1.29 -24.38
CA PHE A 8 11.72 0.12 -24.46
C PHE A 8 10.68 0.05 -23.32
N VAL A 9 10.67 1.00 -22.38
CA VAL A 9 9.66 1.08 -21.32
C VAL A 9 8.49 1.95 -21.80
N ASP A 10 7.32 1.35 -22.02
CA ASP A 10 6.08 2.08 -22.36
C ASP A 10 5.47 2.69 -21.10
N GLU A 11 5.54 4.02 -20.96
CA GLU A 11 5.02 4.76 -19.81
C GLU A 11 3.51 4.57 -19.57
N ARG A 12 2.78 4.11 -20.57
CA ARG A 12 1.34 3.86 -20.50
C ARG A 12 1.00 2.45 -20.00
N LYS A 13 2.00 1.59 -19.76
CA LYS A 13 1.83 0.18 -19.41
C LYS A 13 2.73 -0.23 -18.24
N ILE A 14 2.69 0.53 -17.17
CA ILE A 14 3.42 0.26 -15.93
C ILE A 14 2.43 -0.21 -14.87
N GLY A 15 2.65 -1.42 -14.37
CA GLY A 15 1.94 -1.97 -13.22
C GLY A 15 2.83 -1.99 -11.98
N VAL A 16 2.20 -1.99 -10.81
CA VAL A 16 2.88 -2.22 -9.52
C VAL A 16 2.28 -3.45 -8.84
N TRP A 17 3.11 -4.25 -8.20
CA TRP A 17 2.64 -5.42 -7.46
C TRP A 17 3.57 -5.71 -6.30
N GLY A 18 3.01 -6.31 -5.25
CA GLY A 18 3.79 -6.88 -4.17
C GLY A 18 2.97 -7.76 -3.23
N TRP A 19 3.70 -8.45 -2.36
CA TRP A 19 3.17 -9.35 -1.33
C TRP A 19 3.51 -8.81 0.07
N SER A 20 2.62 -9.01 1.06
CA SER A 20 2.80 -8.52 2.43
C SER A 20 3.06 -7.00 2.47
N TYR A 21 4.21 -6.55 2.99
CA TYR A 21 4.59 -5.13 2.97
C TYR A 21 4.60 -4.55 1.54
N GLY A 22 4.98 -5.34 0.53
CA GLY A 22 4.89 -4.92 -0.87
C GLY A 22 3.44 -4.77 -1.35
N GLY A 23 2.53 -5.58 -0.80
CA GLY A 23 1.10 -5.43 -0.99
C GLY A 23 0.59 -4.13 -0.37
N TYR A 24 1.02 -3.82 0.85
CA TYR A 24 0.74 -2.54 1.52
C TYR A 24 1.23 -1.36 0.67
N LEU A 25 2.48 -1.38 0.22
CA LEU A 25 3.02 -0.33 -0.66
C LEU A 25 2.25 -0.21 -1.98
N THR A 26 1.88 -1.34 -2.58
CA THR A 26 1.06 -1.35 -3.79
C THR A 26 -0.29 -0.67 -3.54
N ALA A 27 -0.96 -0.99 -2.43
CA ALA A 27 -2.22 -0.37 -2.07
C ALA A 27 -2.07 1.13 -1.79
N MET A 28 -1.03 1.55 -1.05
CA MET A 28 -0.73 2.96 -0.79
C MET A 28 -0.44 3.75 -2.07
N ILE A 29 0.34 3.19 -2.99
CA ILE A 29 0.61 3.80 -4.30
C ILE A 29 -0.67 3.97 -5.09
N MET A 30 -1.52 2.95 -5.15
CA MET A 30 -2.78 3.00 -5.90
C MET A 30 -3.81 3.93 -5.26
N ALA A 31 -3.79 4.06 -3.93
CA ALA A 31 -4.60 4.99 -3.15
C ALA A 31 -4.10 6.44 -3.23
N ASN A 32 -2.86 6.68 -3.67
CA ASN A 32 -2.29 8.01 -3.77
C ASN A 32 -2.71 8.69 -5.09
N LYS A 33 -3.37 9.85 -4.98
CA LYS A 33 -3.86 10.64 -6.13
C LYS A 33 -2.73 11.04 -7.08
N ASP A 34 -1.53 11.33 -6.58
CA ASP A 34 -0.40 11.79 -7.38
C ASP A 34 0.29 10.65 -8.15
N SER A 35 0.23 9.43 -7.61
CA SER A 35 0.81 8.23 -8.24
C SER A 35 -0.02 7.70 -9.40
N SER A 36 -1.23 8.26 -9.59
CA SER A 36 -2.18 7.89 -10.64
C SER A 36 -1.62 7.96 -12.07
N ASN A 37 -0.67 8.86 -12.30
CA ASN A 37 -0.07 9.08 -13.61
C ASN A 37 1.09 8.13 -13.90
N LEU A 38 1.60 7.41 -12.90
CA LEU A 38 2.74 6.52 -13.05
C LEU A 38 2.34 5.06 -13.24
N PHE A 39 1.33 4.59 -12.52
CA PHE A 39 0.90 3.19 -12.56
C PHE A 39 -0.54 3.07 -13.07
N GLN A 40 -0.73 2.28 -14.13
CA GLN A 40 -2.06 2.03 -14.70
C GLN A 40 -2.83 0.92 -13.97
N CYS A 41 -2.12 -0.01 -13.32
CA CYS A 41 -2.73 -1.06 -12.53
C CYS A 41 -1.88 -1.46 -11.31
N GLY A 42 -2.54 -2.05 -10.31
CA GLY A 42 -1.91 -2.55 -9.10
C GLY A 42 -2.43 -3.91 -8.70
N ALA A 43 -1.54 -4.82 -8.26
CA ALA A 43 -1.93 -6.07 -7.62
C ALA A 43 -1.34 -6.17 -6.21
N SER A 44 -2.20 -6.11 -5.19
CA SER A 44 -1.82 -6.15 -3.79
C SER A 44 -2.14 -7.53 -3.21
N VAL A 45 -1.12 -8.22 -2.70
CA VAL A 45 -1.29 -9.54 -2.09
C VAL A 45 -0.97 -9.51 -0.60
N ALA A 46 -1.86 -10.03 0.24
CA ALA A 46 -1.71 -10.08 1.69
C ALA A 46 -1.30 -8.73 2.35
N PRO A 47 -1.90 -7.57 1.99
CA PRO A 47 -1.43 -6.29 2.51
C PRO A 47 -1.81 -6.05 3.98
N VAL A 48 -0.89 -5.48 4.76
CA VAL A 48 -1.28 -4.77 5.98
C VAL A 48 -2.01 -3.50 5.57
N THR A 49 -3.33 -3.42 5.77
CA THR A 49 -4.12 -2.24 5.37
C THR A 49 -4.21 -1.19 6.49
N ASN A 50 -4.10 -1.63 7.74
CA ASN A 50 -4.11 -0.79 8.93
C ASN A 50 -3.11 -1.31 9.97
N TRP A 51 -2.09 -0.52 10.26
CA TRP A 51 -1.02 -0.87 11.20
C TRP A 51 -1.51 -1.09 12.64
N LYS A 52 -2.67 -0.53 13.03
CA LYS A 52 -3.26 -0.79 14.35
C LYS A 52 -3.75 -2.23 14.52
N LEU A 53 -3.94 -2.96 13.43
CA LEU A 53 -4.46 -4.33 13.42
C LEU A 53 -3.34 -5.39 13.29
N TYR A 54 -2.10 -4.95 13.07
CA TYR A 54 -0.96 -5.85 12.92
C TYR A 54 -0.28 -6.11 14.27
N ASP A 55 0.66 -7.07 14.32
CA ASP A 55 1.29 -7.46 15.57
C ASP A 55 2.04 -6.28 16.22
N SER A 56 1.95 -6.17 17.55
CA SER A 56 2.52 -5.05 18.30
C SER A 56 4.05 -5.03 18.24
N ALA A 57 4.71 -6.19 18.28
CA ALA A 57 6.16 -6.28 18.32
C ALA A 57 6.81 -5.70 17.06
N TYR A 58 6.26 -5.97 15.89
CA TYR A 58 6.69 -5.36 14.64
C TYR A 58 6.26 -3.90 14.59
N THR A 59 4.97 -3.63 14.82
CA THR A 59 4.42 -2.31 14.55
C THR A 59 5.00 -1.26 15.49
N GLU A 60 5.05 -1.50 16.79
CA GLU A 60 5.60 -0.54 17.76
C GLU A 60 7.09 -0.31 17.57
N ARG A 61 7.83 -1.33 17.11
CA ARG A 61 9.27 -1.20 16.80
C ARG A 61 9.55 -0.19 15.69
N TYR A 62 8.70 -0.11 14.66
CA TYR A 62 8.91 0.74 13.48
C TYR A 62 8.06 2.01 13.47
N MET A 63 6.86 1.95 14.04
CA MET A 63 5.89 3.05 14.06
C MET A 63 5.78 3.72 15.44
N GLY A 64 6.35 3.16 16.51
CA GLY A 64 6.10 3.63 17.88
C GLY A 64 4.68 3.34 18.35
N MET A 65 4.27 3.88 19.49
CA MET A 65 2.92 3.63 20.00
C MET A 65 1.84 4.43 19.23
N PRO A 66 0.63 3.85 19.02
CA PRO A 66 -0.49 4.52 18.37
C PRO A 66 -1.23 5.51 19.29
N ASN A 67 -0.50 6.23 20.15
CA ASN A 67 -1.06 7.19 21.10
C ASN A 67 -0.75 8.64 20.68
N VAL A 68 -1.46 9.59 21.29
CA VAL A 68 -1.35 11.02 20.96
C VAL A 68 0.00 11.63 21.33
N THR A 69 0.75 11.01 22.23
CA THR A 69 2.08 11.47 22.67
C THR A 69 3.22 10.97 21.77
N GLU A 70 2.96 9.97 20.93
CA GLU A 70 3.94 9.36 20.04
C GLU A 70 3.52 9.51 18.57
N ASN A 71 2.92 8.49 17.94
CA ASN A 71 2.75 8.47 16.48
C ASN A 71 1.30 8.32 16.01
N TYR A 72 0.31 8.83 16.74
CA TYR A 72 -1.10 8.77 16.32
C TYR A 72 -1.32 9.20 14.84
N LYS A 73 -0.64 10.27 14.41
CA LYS A 73 -0.72 10.79 13.05
C LYS A 73 -0.14 9.82 12.02
N GLY A 74 1.03 9.22 12.28
CA GLY A 74 1.64 8.26 11.36
C GLY A 74 0.77 7.03 11.14
N TYR A 75 0.15 6.51 12.21
CA TYR A 75 -0.81 5.41 12.07
C TYR A 75 -2.01 5.80 11.19
N ALA A 76 -2.55 7.00 11.33
CA ALA A 76 -3.66 7.48 10.49
C ALA A 76 -3.24 7.70 9.03
N GLU A 77 -2.07 8.29 8.78
CA GLU A 77 -1.57 8.54 7.41
C GLU A 77 -1.14 7.26 6.68
N SER A 78 -0.76 6.23 7.43
CA SER A 78 -0.39 4.91 6.91
C SER A 78 -1.57 3.94 6.71
N ASP A 79 -2.78 4.35 7.11
CA ASP A 79 -3.98 3.52 6.94
C ASP A 79 -4.53 3.67 5.52
N VAL A 80 -4.43 2.59 4.73
CA VAL A 80 -4.88 2.55 3.34
C VAL A 80 -6.37 2.88 3.23
N THR A 81 -7.16 2.49 4.23
CA THR A 81 -8.62 2.61 4.20
C THR A 81 -9.10 4.06 4.25
N GLN A 82 -8.27 4.98 4.73
CA GLN A 82 -8.56 6.42 4.73
C GLN A 82 -8.67 7.02 3.32
N ASN A 83 -8.15 6.32 2.31
CA ASN A 83 -8.06 6.78 0.93
C ASN A 83 -8.83 5.88 -0.05
N VAL A 84 -9.81 5.09 0.42
CA VAL A 84 -10.53 4.10 -0.38
C VAL A 84 -11.23 4.70 -1.61
N GLU A 85 -11.69 5.95 -1.50
CA GLU A 85 -12.29 6.73 -2.59
C GLU A 85 -11.36 6.88 -3.82
N ASN A 86 -10.05 6.81 -3.62
CA ASN A 86 -9.07 6.97 -4.69
C ASN A 86 -8.96 5.73 -5.59
N PHE A 87 -9.59 4.61 -5.20
CA PHE A 87 -9.61 3.37 -5.98
C PHE A 87 -10.73 3.31 -7.03
N GLU A 88 -11.75 4.17 -6.98
CA GLU A 88 -12.95 4.05 -7.82
C GLU A 88 -12.67 3.94 -9.32
N LYS A 89 -11.59 4.58 -9.79
CA LYS A 89 -11.19 4.61 -11.21
C LYS A 89 -9.85 3.91 -11.45
N LYS A 90 -9.49 2.97 -10.58
CA LYS A 90 -8.21 2.23 -10.63
C LYS A 90 -8.41 0.79 -11.01
N MET A 91 -7.52 0.28 -11.86
CA MET A 91 -7.39 -1.15 -12.10
C MET A 91 -6.62 -1.76 -10.93
N PHE A 92 -7.33 -2.17 -9.89
CA PHE A 92 -6.74 -2.71 -8.66
C PHE A 92 -7.20 -4.15 -8.43
N TYR A 93 -6.25 -5.02 -8.11
CA TYR A 93 -6.52 -6.42 -7.77
C TYR A 93 -6.02 -6.71 -6.36
N LEU A 94 -6.91 -7.19 -5.49
CA LEU A 94 -6.61 -7.58 -4.12
C LEU A 94 -6.66 -9.10 -4.02
N LEU A 95 -5.61 -9.70 -3.46
CA LEU A 95 -5.56 -11.13 -3.16
C LEU A 95 -5.17 -11.32 -1.70
N HIS A 96 -5.85 -12.25 -1.04
CA HIS A 96 -5.56 -12.57 0.36
C HIS A 96 -5.82 -14.05 0.62
N GLY A 97 -4.94 -14.68 1.42
CA GLY A 97 -5.17 -16.05 1.88
C GLY A 97 -6.25 -16.04 2.96
N THR A 98 -7.33 -16.81 2.80
CA THR A 98 -8.42 -16.84 3.79
C THR A 98 -8.03 -17.45 5.13
N ALA A 99 -6.87 -18.10 5.21
CA ALA A 99 -6.30 -18.70 6.40
C ALA A 99 -4.95 -18.07 6.78
N ASP A 100 -4.67 -16.84 6.33
CA ASP A 100 -3.47 -16.10 6.73
C ASP A 100 -3.59 -15.72 8.22
N ASP A 101 -2.69 -16.27 9.04
CA ASP A 101 -2.62 -16.06 10.48
C ASP A 101 -1.66 -14.95 10.89
N ASN A 102 -0.94 -14.37 9.92
CA ASN A 102 0.02 -13.31 10.14
C ASN A 102 -0.57 -11.95 9.76
N VAL A 103 -1.07 -11.80 8.52
CA VAL A 103 -1.80 -10.61 8.09
C VAL A 103 -3.27 -10.98 7.96
N HIS A 104 -4.09 -10.58 8.94
CA HIS A 104 -5.50 -10.94 9.00
C HIS A 104 -6.40 -10.08 8.10
#